data_AF-A0A931G4R3-F1
#
_entry.id   AF-A0A931G4R3-F1
#
_cell.length_a   1.000
_cell.length_b   1.000
_cell.length_c   1.000
_cell.angle_alpha   90.00
_cell.angle_beta   90.00
_cell.angle_gamma   90.00
#
_symmetry.space_group_name_H-M   'P 1'
#
loop_
_entity.id
_entity.type
_entity.pdbx_description
1 polymer ?
#
loop_
_entity_poly.entity_id
_entity_poly.type
_entity_poly.pdbx_seq_one_letter_code
_entity_poly.pdbx_strand_id
1 'polypeptide(L)'
;MTTTPYETDSHQASDFSPSDEDLLSPDAAIDAELSSDLEADDAGTGAGKAKASAKPSRGLYRRVASKTIEVQEASPTVRSLAAAQLGSSDEVIELVTSIMVAGRASTSPLGDIETIQHAIKNDPWSVGITATALGRTRLKSIWSLLHALGAVGTPTPPASDVKAGIAVAKAVNDLSGDNRLELIASAELLKRS
;
A
#
# COMPACT_ATOMS: atom_id res chain seq x y z
N MET A 1 -50.15 24.34 36.78
CA MET A 1 -49.67 22.94 36.76
C MET A 1 -48.39 22.91 37.55
N THR A 2 -48.46 22.49 38.80
CA THR A 2 -47.32 22.40 39.71
C THR A 2 -47.61 21.26 40.68
N THR A 3 -46.65 20.34 40.83
CA THR A 3 -46.21 19.60 42.04
C THR A 3 -45.59 18.26 41.62
N THR A 4 -44.26 18.20 41.53
CA THR A 4 -43.47 17.06 42.04
C THR A 4 -43.51 17.13 43.59
N PRO A 5 -43.35 16.05 44.39
CA PRO A 5 -42.04 15.37 44.61
C PRO A 5 -42.09 13.90 45.12
N TYR A 6 -40.93 13.42 45.62
CA TYR A 6 -40.51 12.13 46.23
C TYR A 6 -39.93 11.10 45.23
N GLU A 7 -38.60 10.82 45.12
CA GLU A 7 -37.53 10.62 46.14
C GLU A 7 -37.94 9.52 47.14
N THR A 8 -37.22 8.43 47.44
CA THR A 8 -35.81 8.03 47.36
C THR A 8 -35.75 6.49 47.57
N ASP A 9 -34.55 5.92 47.48
CA ASP A 9 -34.07 4.69 48.13
C ASP A 9 -34.24 3.36 47.37
N SER A 10 -33.27 2.45 47.31
CA SER A 10 -31.86 2.44 47.72
C SER A 10 -31.21 1.15 47.18
N HIS A 11 -29.92 1.25 46.84
CA HIS A 11 -28.88 0.21 46.84
C HIS A 11 -29.20 -1.25 46.41
N GLN A 12 -28.59 -1.66 45.30
CA GLN A 12 -27.78 -2.88 45.32
C GLN A 12 -26.56 -2.75 44.39
N ALA A 13 -25.38 -2.67 45.00
CA ALA A 13 -24.11 -2.87 44.34
C ALA A 13 -24.00 -4.34 43.92
N SER A 14 -23.77 -4.60 42.64
CA SER A 14 -23.18 -5.85 42.17
C SER A 14 -21.79 -5.53 41.64
N ASP A 15 -20.85 -5.77 42.55
CA ASP A 15 -19.46 -6.07 42.30
C ASP A 15 -19.36 -7.12 41.19
N PHE A 16 -18.84 -6.75 40.02
CA PHE A 16 -18.38 -7.71 39.04
C PHE A 16 -17.00 -7.28 38.55
N SER A 17 -16.02 -7.81 39.27
CA SER A 17 -14.61 -7.83 38.96
C SER A 17 -14.36 -8.29 37.51
N PRO A 18 -13.42 -7.66 36.78
CA PRO A 18 -13.07 -8.07 35.42
C PRO A 18 -12.40 -9.45 35.47
N SER A 19 -13.11 -10.46 34.97
CA SER A 19 -12.52 -11.78 34.77
C SER A 19 -11.94 -11.79 33.35
N ASP A 20 -10.61 -11.73 33.30
CA ASP A 20 -9.80 -12.25 32.19
C ASP A 20 -10.34 -13.63 31.77
N GLU A 21 -10.81 -13.80 30.53
CA GLU A 21 -10.74 -15.03 29.72
C GLU A 21 -11.31 -14.74 28.33
N ASP A 22 -10.45 -14.28 27.41
CA ASP A 22 -10.40 -14.84 26.03
C ASP A 22 -9.07 -14.46 25.37
N LEU A 23 -7.99 -14.88 26.02
CA LEU A 23 -6.64 -14.92 25.46
C LEU A 23 -6.52 -16.13 24.52
N LEU A 24 -7.10 -16.01 23.33
CA LEU A 24 -6.77 -16.86 22.18
C LEU A 24 -6.44 -16.00 20.96
N SER A 25 -5.51 -15.05 21.16
CA SER A 25 -4.70 -14.50 20.07
C SER A 25 -3.45 -15.37 19.92
N PRO A 26 -3.32 -16.19 18.86
CA PRO A 26 -2.15 -17.03 18.63
C PRO A 26 -0.84 -16.26 18.36
N ASP A 27 -0.88 -14.92 18.35
CA ASP A 27 0.28 -14.04 18.13
C ASP A 27 0.99 -13.59 19.43
N ALA A 28 0.41 -13.84 20.62
CA ALA A 28 1.00 -13.40 21.89
C ALA A 28 1.96 -14.42 22.54
N ALA A 29 2.07 -15.63 22.00
CA ALA A 29 2.76 -16.75 22.65
C ALA A 29 4.28 -16.86 22.35
N ILE A 30 4.88 -15.91 21.63
CA ILE A 30 6.32 -15.98 21.27
C ILE A 30 7.16 -14.91 22.01
N ASP A 31 6.55 -14.06 22.84
CA ASP A 31 7.21 -12.92 23.48
C ASP A 31 7.44 -13.08 25.00
N ALA A 32 7.46 -14.33 25.50
CA ALA A 32 7.55 -14.60 26.96
C ALA A 32 8.76 -15.45 27.40
N GLU A 33 9.64 -15.89 26.50
CA GLU A 33 10.72 -16.82 26.86
C GLU A 33 12.05 -16.42 26.18
N LEU A 34 12.65 -15.30 26.61
CA LEU A 34 14.11 -15.06 26.53
C LEU A 34 14.53 -13.79 27.30
N SER A 35 14.13 -13.73 28.58
CA SER A 35 14.78 -12.86 29.56
C SER A 35 15.64 -13.73 30.48
N SER A 36 16.86 -14.03 30.05
CA SER A 36 17.91 -14.55 30.93
C SER A 36 19.23 -13.85 30.59
N ASP A 37 19.62 -12.96 31.51
CA ASP A 37 20.97 -12.60 31.93
C ASP A 37 22.10 -12.61 30.90
N LEU A 38 22.74 -11.44 30.74
CA LEU A 38 24.17 -11.28 31.02
C LEU A 38 24.47 -9.78 31.21
N GLU A 39 24.51 -9.35 32.47
CA GLU A 39 25.27 -8.17 32.88
C GLU A 39 26.77 -8.49 32.83
N ALA A 40 27.55 -7.60 32.23
CA ALA A 40 28.96 -7.41 32.56
C ALA A 40 29.38 -5.99 32.14
N ASP A 41 29.58 -5.16 33.17
CA ASP A 41 30.19 -3.85 33.16
C ASP A 41 31.70 -3.98 32.85
N ASP A 42 32.23 -3.22 31.88
CA ASP A 42 33.64 -2.77 31.90
C ASP A 42 33.89 -1.60 30.93
N ALA A 43 34.60 -0.59 31.42
CA ALA A 43 34.90 0.66 30.76
C ALA A 43 36.10 0.52 29.82
N GLY A 44 35.96 0.96 28.56
CA GLY A 44 37.05 0.96 27.58
C GLY A 44 36.96 2.14 26.60
N THR A 45 37.88 3.08 26.77
CA THR A 45 38.13 4.26 25.94
C THR A 45 38.66 3.89 24.54
N GLY A 46 38.05 4.45 23.49
CA GLY A 46 38.75 4.79 22.25
C GLY A 46 38.37 4.01 20.97
N ALA A 47 38.43 4.77 19.86
CA ALA A 47 38.57 4.37 18.47
C ALA A 47 37.32 3.90 17.70
N GLY A 48 36.97 4.73 16.70
CA GLY A 48 36.41 4.31 15.41
C GLY A 48 35.07 3.59 15.47
N LYS A 49 33.99 4.34 15.21
CA LYS A 49 32.66 3.77 14.95
C LYS A 49 32.70 3.00 13.62
N ALA A 50 33.27 1.80 13.65
CA ALA A 50 33.16 0.85 12.56
C ALA A 50 31.66 0.63 12.35
N LYS A 51 31.16 0.98 11.16
CA LYS A 51 29.82 0.59 10.73
C LYS A 51 29.83 -0.94 10.67
N ALA A 52 29.48 -1.59 11.78
CA ALA A 52 29.19 -3.00 11.81
C ALA A 52 28.18 -3.24 10.68
N SER A 53 28.55 -4.05 9.69
CA SER A 53 27.63 -4.47 8.65
C SER A 53 26.53 -5.25 9.36
N ALA A 54 25.41 -4.57 9.62
CA ALA A 54 24.28 -5.17 10.30
C ALA A 54 23.84 -6.37 9.45
N LYS A 55 24.02 -7.58 9.99
CA LYS A 55 23.52 -8.79 9.35
C LYS A 55 22.02 -8.59 9.12
N PRO A 56 21.48 -8.98 7.95
CA PRO A 56 20.06 -8.83 7.69
C PRO A 56 19.26 -9.55 8.78
N SER A 57 18.25 -8.89 9.33
CA SER A 57 17.47 -9.46 10.43
C SER A 57 16.63 -10.65 9.94
N ARG A 58 16.35 -11.62 10.83
CA ARG A 58 15.44 -12.75 10.53
C ARG A 58 14.09 -12.28 10.01
N GLY A 59 13.60 -11.14 10.51
CA GLY A 59 12.35 -10.52 10.04
C GLY A 59 12.42 -9.99 8.61
N LEU A 60 13.58 -9.56 8.10
CA LEU A 60 13.72 -9.18 6.70
C LEU A 60 13.59 -10.40 5.79
N TYR A 61 14.24 -11.52 6.13
CA TYR A 61 14.13 -12.75 5.34
C TYR A 61 12.69 -13.28 5.29
N ARG A 62 11.97 -13.25 6.41
CA ARG A 62 10.55 -13.64 6.45
C ARG A 62 9.71 -12.78 5.51
N ARG A 63 9.87 -11.45 5.56
CA ARG A 63 9.14 -10.54 4.66
C ARG A 63 9.45 -10.77 3.19
N VAL A 64 10.73 -10.96 2.84
CA VAL A 64 11.12 -11.27 1.46
C VAL A 64 10.49 -12.59 1.01
N ALA A 65 10.52 -13.63 1.85
CA ALA A 65 9.92 -14.92 1.52
C ALA A 65 8.40 -14.81 1.32
N SER A 66 7.68 -14.14 2.24
CA SER A 66 6.24 -13.90 2.11
C SER A 66 5.91 -13.13 0.83
N LYS A 67 6.62 -12.02 0.56
CA LYS A 67 6.38 -11.22 -0.64
C LYS A 67 6.70 -12.00 -1.93
N THR A 68 7.69 -12.89 -1.90
CA THR A 68 8.02 -13.75 -3.04
C THR A 68 6.87 -14.69 -3.38
N ILE A 69 6.23 -15.29 -2.36
CA ILE A 69 5.05 -16.14 -2.54
C ILE A 69 3.90 -15.33 -3.12
N GLU A 70 3.60 -14.15 -2.56
CA GLU A 70 2.53 -13.26 -3.06
C GLU A 70 2.73 -12.88 -4.53
N VAL A 71 3.96 -12.52 -4.93
CA VAL A 71 4.29 -12.17 -6.33
C VAL A 71 4.20 -13.40 -7.24
N GLN A 72 4.63 -14.57 -6.76
CA GLN A 72 4.56 -15.82 -7.52
C GLN A 72 3.12 -16.25 -7.80
N GLU A 73 2.22 -16.08 -6.83
CA GLU A 73 0.80 -16.43 -6.92
C GLU A 73 -0.02 -15.40 -7.70
N ALA A 74 0.45 -14.15 -7.78
CA ALA A 74 -0.22 -13.10 -8.54
C ALA A 74 -0.33 -13.45 -10.04
N SER A 75 -1.43 -13.01 -10.67
CA SER A 75 -1.63 -13.21 -12.10
C SER A 75 -0.54 -12.49 -12.92
N PRO A 76 -0.24 -12.96 -14.14
CA PRO A 76 0.74 -12.31 -15.01
C PRO A 76 0.41 -10.83 -15.26
N THR A 77 -0.87 -10.50 -15.42
CA THR A 77 -1.32 -9.11 -15.59
C THR A 77 -1.00 -8.27 -14.36
N VAL A 78 -1.32 -8.76 -13.16
CA VAL A 78 -1.05 -8.04 -11.91
C VAL A 78 0.44 -7.83 -11.69
N ARG A 79 1.29 -8.82 -12.02
CA ARG A 79 2.76 -8.65 -12.00
C ARG A 79 3.24 -7.61 -12.99
N SER A 80 2.72 -7.64 -14.23
CA SER A 80 3.08 -6.66 -15.26
C SER A 80 2.68 -5.23 -14.86
N LEU A 81 1.53 -5.05 -14.21
CA LEU A 81 1.09 -3.76 -13.68
C LEU A 81 1.99 -3.24 -12.56
N ALA A 82 2.33 -4.10 -11.60
CA ALA A 82 3.24 -3.76 -10.52
C ALA A 82 4.63 -3.40 -11.07
N ALA A 83 5.13 -4.17 -12.03
CA ALA A 83 6.39 -3.90 -12.73
C ALA A 83 6.35 -2.56 -13.47
N ALA A 84 5.26 -2.26 -14.20
CA ALA A 84 5.07 -0.99 -14.90
C ALA A 84 5.00 0.23 -13.95
N GLN A 85 4.47 0.05 -12.74
CA GLN A 85 4.47 1.06 -11.68
C GLN A 85 5.88 1.35 -11.15
N LEU A 86 6.68 0.31 -11.01
CA LEU A 86 8.04 0.41 -10.46
C LEU A 86 9.10 0.72 -11.53
N GLY A 87 8.76 0.58 -12.81
CA GLY A 87 9.73 0.62 -13.90
C GLY A 87 10.73 -0.54 -13.85
N SER A 88 10.30 -1.69 -13.33
CA SER A 88 11.10 -2.92 -13.21
C SER A 88 10.64 -4.00 -14.19
N SER A 89 11.33 -5.14 -14.20
CA SER A 89 10.83 -6.38 -14.79
C SER A 89 9.64 -6.97 -14.03
N ASP A 90 8.85 -7.81 -14.70
CA ASP A 90 7.80 -8.66 -14.14
C ASP A 90 8.33 -10.01 -13.63
N GLU A 91 9.64 -10.25 -13.78
CA GLU A 91 10.36 -11.38 -13.20
C GLU A 91 10.29 -11.32 -11.66
N VAL A 92 9.95 -12.45 -11.04
CA VAL A 92 9.52 -12.51 -9.64
C VAL A 92 10.57 -11.95 -8.69
N ILE A 93 11.84 -12.30 -8.88
CA ILE A 93 12.93 -11.87 -7.98
C ILE A 93 13.20 -10.37 -8.12
N GLU A 94 13.28 -9.88 -9.35
CA GLU A 94 13.46 -8.46 -9.63
C GLU A 94 12.29 -7.62 -9.12
N LEU A 95 11.05 -8.10 -9.31
CA LEU A 95 9.84 -7.40 -8.88
C LEU A 95 9.75 -7.34 -7.34
N VAL A 96 10.03 -8.44 -6.63
CA VAL A 96 10.08 -8.45 -5.16
C VAL A 96 11.13 -7.47 -4.65
N THR A 97 12.33 -7.50 -5.23
CA THR A 97 13.41 -6.59 -4.84
C THR A 97 12.99 -5.13 -5.06
N SER A 98 12.35 -4.85 -6.20
CA SER A 98 11.84 -3.53 -6.53
C SER A 98 10.76 -3.07 -5.55
N ILE A 99 9.79 -3.92 -5.19
CA ILE A 99 8.74 -3.63 -4.19
C ILE A 99 9.37 -3.29 -2.83
N MET A 100 10.36 -4.07 -2.41
CA MET A 100 11.01 -3.90 -1.10
C MET A 100 11.82 -2.60 -1.01
N VAL A 101 12.35 -2.10 -2.14
CA VAL A 101 13.10 -0.83 -2.21
C VAL A 101 12.20 0.36 -2.55
N ALA A 102 11.07 0.15 -3.23
CA ALA A 102 10.18 1.19 -3.73
C ALA A 102 9.56 2.06 -2.63
N GLY A 103 9.72 3.37 -2.71
CA GLY A 103 9.06 4.31 -1.79
C GLY A 103 7.55 4.38 -2.00
N ARG A 104 6.83 5.03 -1.07
CA ARG A 104 5.38 5.24 -1.13
C ARG A 104 4.90 5.95 -2.42
N ALA A 105 5.80 6.65 -3.11
CA ALA A 105 5.48 7.32 -4.38
C ALA A 105 5.20 6.35 -5.54
N SER A 106 5.57 5.07 -5.42
CA SER A 106 5.34 4.04 -6.44
C SER A 106 3.86 3.81 -6.76
N THR A 107 2.97 3.98 -5.77
CA THR A 107 1.52 3.82 -5.96
C THR A 107 0.84 5.11 -6.43
N SER A 108 1.58 6.21 -6.58
CA SER A 108 1.00 7.51 -6.94
C SER A 108 0.20 7.52 -8.26
N PRO A 109 0.61 6.80 -9.33
CA PRO A 109 -0.19 6.76 -10.56
C PRO A 109 -1.58 6.14 -10.38
N LEU A 110 -1.78 5.26 -9.38
CA LEU A 110 -3.09 4.69 -9.07
C LEU A 110 -4.02 5.75 -8.45
N GLY A 111 -3.51 6.53 -7.50
CA GLY A 111 -4.26 7.65 -6.93
C GLY A 111 -4.61 8.72 -7.97
N ASP A 112 -3.74 8.93 -8.96
CA ASP A 112 -4.04 9.84 -10.08
C ASP A 112 -5.18 9.29 -10.95
N ILE A 113 -5.22 7.97 -11.23
CA ILE A 113 -6.33 7.31 -11.95
C ILE A 113 -7.64 7.46 -11.17
N GLU A 114 -7.63 7.22 -9.86
CA GLU A 114 -8.80 7.41 -8.99
C GLU A 114 -9.30 8.86 -9.02
N THR A 115 -8.38 9.83 -8.98
CA THR A 115 -8.70 11.27 -9.09
C THR A 115 -9.39 11.57 -10.41
N ILE A 116 -8.91 11.02 -11.53
CA ILE A 116 -9.54 11.18 -12.85
C ILE A 116 -10.92 10.50 -12.88
N GLN A 117 -11.06 9.29 -12.34
CA GLN A 117 -12.35 8.59 -12.25
C GLN A 117 -13.38 9.36 -11.41
N HIS A 118 -12.92 9.97 -10.32
CA HIS A 118 -13.76 10.83 -9.49
C HIS A 118 -14.20 12.09 -10.25
N ALA A 119 -13.31 12.73 -11.00
CA ALA A 119 -13.65 13.85 -11.86
C ALA A 119 -14.68 13.45 -12.93
N ILE A 120 -14.53 12.28 -13.56
CA ILE A 120 -15.49 11.77 -14.56
C ILE A 120 -16.90 11.66 -14.00
N LYS A 121 -17.04 11.23 -12.74
CA LYS A 121 -18.35 11.06 -12.10
C LYS A 121 -18.99 12.38 -11.68
N ASN A 122 -18.21 13.33 -11.19
CA ASN A 122 -18.74 14.53 -10.53
C ASN A 122 -18.70 15.78 -11.40
N ASP A 123 -17.70 15.90 -12.28
CA ASP A 123 -17.55 17.03 -13.19
C ASP A 123 -16.96 16.58 -14.55
N PRO A 124 -17.78 15.96 -15.41
CA PRO A 124 -17.34 15.42 -16.70
C PRO A 124 -16.67 16.45 -17.61
N TRP A 125 -17.04 17.73 -17.48
CA TRP A 125 -16.58 18.80 -18.35
C TRP A 125 -15.15 19.25 -18.03
N SER A 126 -14.69 19.09 -16.79
CA SER A 126 -13.34 19.46 -16.37
C SER A 126 -12.33 18.32 -16.39
N VAL A 127 -12.73 17.08 -16.68
CA VAL A 127 -11.83 15.90 -16.63
C VAL A 127 -10.57 16.08 -17.45
N GLY A 128 -10.68 16.61 -18.67
CA GLY A 128 -9.52 16.86 -19.52
C GLY A 128 -8.55 17.88 -18.92
N ILE A 129 -9.08 18.88 -18.21
CA ILE A 129 -8.28 19.89 -17.50
C ILE A 129 -7.61 19.25 -16.29
N THR A 130 -8.37 18.50 -15.48
CA THR A 130 -7.86 17.77 -14.30
C THR A 130 -6.74 16.80 -14.68
N ALA A 131 -6.91 16.02 -15.74
CA ALA A 131 -5.88 15.11 -16.23
C ALA A 131 -4.65 15.86 -16.74
N THR A 132 -4.84 16.94 -17.49
CA THR A 132 -3.71 17.76 -17.99
C THR A 132 -2.94 18.44 -16.85
N ALA A 133 -3.64 18.84 -15.78
CA ALA A 133 -3.05 19.51 -14.62
C ALA A 133 -2.08 18.62 -13.82
N LEU A 134 -2.17 17.29 -13.93
CA LEU A 134 -1.23 16.34 -13.31
C LEU A 134 0.20 16.49 -13.87
N GLY A 135 0.34 17.05 -15.08
CA GLY A 135 1.62 17.26 -15.73
C GLY A 135 2.17 16.01 -16.44
N ARG A 136 3.17 16.24 -17.31
CA ARG A 136 3.66 15.26 -18.28
C ARG A 136 4.21 13.97 -17.65
N THR A 137 4.95 14.09 -16.54
CA THR A 137 5.54 12.93 -15.86
C THR A 137 4.48 11.98 -15.35
N ARG A 138 3.44 12.51 -14.69
CA ARG A 138 2.30 11.72 -14.19
C ARG A 138 1.53 11.07 -15.31
N LEU A 139 1.25 11.83 -16.38
CA LEU A 139 0.58 11.30 -17.57
C LEU A 139 1.33 10.13 -18.21
N LYS A 140 2.67 10.17 -18.26
CA LYS A 140 3.48 9.04 -18.75
C LYS A 140 3.35 7.82 -17.85
N SER A 141 3.39 8.00 -16.53
CA SER A 141 3.23 6.88 -15.58
C SER A 141 1.86 6.22 -15.68
N ILE A 142 0.79 7.03 -15.78
CA ILE A 142 -0.57 6.52 -16.00
C ILE A 142 -0.67 5.80 -17.34
N TRP A 143 -0.11 6.38 -18.41
CA TRP A 143 -0.11 5.77 -19.74
C TRP A 143 0.59 4.41 -19.77
N SER A 144 1.72 4.28 -19.08
CA SER A 144 2.44 3.01 -18.93
C SER A 144 1.54 1.93 -18.31
N LEU A 145 0.76 2.29 -17.29
CA LEU A 145 -0.19 1.36 -16.66
C LEU A 145 -1.35 1.01 -17.57
N LEU A 146 -1.94 1.99 -18.26
CA LEU A 146 -3.00 1.74 -19.22
C LEU A 146 -2.52 0.83 -20.36
N HIS A 147 -1.26 0.94 -20.75
CA HIS A 147 -0.66 0.06 -21.76
C HIS A 147 -0.44 -1.35 -21.22
N ALA A 148 0.05 -1.49 -19.99
CA ALA A 148 0.21 -2.80 -19.33
C ALA A 148 -1.15 -3.52 -19.12
N LEU A 149 -2.23 -2.76 -18.88
CA LEU A 149 -3.61 -3.27 -18.86
C LEU A 149 -4.16 -3.66 -20.25
N GLY A 150 -3.45 -3.32 -21.33
CA GLY A 150 -3.97 -3.44 -22.69
C GLY A 150 -5.11 -2.46 -23.01
N ALA A 151 -5.37 -1.46 -22.16
CA ALA A 151 -6.38 -0.43 -22.39
C ALA A 151 -5.99 0.56 -23.49
N VAL A 152 -4.69 0.68 -23.78
CA VAL A 152 -4.15 1.44 -24.92
C VAL A 152 -3.17 0.58 -25.70
N GLY A 153 -3.18 0.70 -27.03
CA GLY A 153 -2.33 -0.11 -27.92
C GLY A 153 -0.92 0.43 -28.15
N THR A 154 -0.59 1.63 -27.64
CA THR A 154 0.73 2.24 -27.82
C THR A 154 1.46 2.42 -26.49
N PRO A 155 2.77 2.16 -26.42
CA PRO A 155 3.53 2.28 -25.17
C PRO A 155 3.77 3.74 -24.75
N THR A 156 3.65 4.68 -25.69
CA THR A 156 3.91 6.10 -25.45
C THR A 156 2.64 6.94 -25.62
N PRO A 157 2.41 7.93 -24.73
CA PRO A 157 1.30 8.85 -24.87
C PRO A 157 1.56 9.85 -26.00
N PRO A 158 0.51 10.51 -26.53
CA PRO A 158 0.64 11.61 -27.48
C PRO A 158 1.68 12.65 -27.03
N ALA A 159 2.42 13.24 -27.98
CA ALA A 159 3.52 14.16 -27.67
C ALA A 159 3.06 15.46 -26.99
N SER A 160 1.88 15.98 -27.35
CA SER A 160 1.29 17.17 -26.74
C SER A 160 0.65 16.84 -25.40
N ASP A 161 0.96 17.64 -24.37
CA ASP A 161 0.45 17.44 -23.00
C ASP A 161 -1.06 17.46 -22.93
N VAL A 162 -1.70 18.43 -23.60
CA VAL A 162 -3.17 18.52 -23.68
C VAL A 162 -3.76 17.29 -24.35
N LYS A 163 -3.18 16.83 -25.48
CA LYS A 163 -3.64 15.62 -26.16
C LYS A 163 -3.45 14.37 -25.31
N ALA A 164 -2.35 14.30 -24.55
CA ALA A 164 -2.09 13.20 -23.64
C ALA A 164 -3.07 13.20 -22.45
N GLY A 165 -3.37 14.35 -21.86
CA GLY A 165 -4.36 14.49 -20.79
C GLY A 165 -5.74 14.02 -21.23
N ILE A 166 -6.20 14.45 -22.41
CA ILE A 166 -7.48 14.00 -22.98
C ILE A 166 -7.46 12.50 -23.30
N ALA A 167 -6.37 11.99 -23.88
CA ALA A 167 -6.26 10.57 -24.21
C ALA A 167 -6.24 9.68 -22.96
N VAL A 168 -5.55 10.09 -21.89
CA VAL A 168 -5.56 9.41 -20.58
C VAL A 168 -6.98 9.45 -20.00
N ALA A 169 -7.62 10.61 -19.97
CA ALA A 169 -8.99 10.73 -19.46
C ALA A 169 -9.96 9.79 -20.17
N LYS A 170 -9.87 9.71 -21.50
CA LYS A 170 -10.68 8.79 -22.31
C LYS A 170 -10.38 7.33 -21.97
N ALA A 171 -9.10 6.94 -21.96
CA ALA A 171 -8.71 5.56 -21.66
C ALA A 171 -9.12 5.14 -20.25
N VAL A 172 -9.05 6.04 -19.26
CA VAL A 172 -9.51 5.80 -17.88
C VAL A 172 -11.03 5.64 -17.82
N ASN A 173 -11.79 6.44 -18.59
CA ASN A 173 -13.24 6.31 -18.70
C ASN A 173 -13.66 4.95 -19.27
N ASP A 174 -12.90 4.46 -20.25
CA ASP A 174 -13.19 3.24 -20.99
C ASP A 174 -12.71 1.95 -20.28
N LEU A 175 -12.17 2.06 -19.05
CA LEU A 175 -11.74 0.92 -18.25
C LEU A 175 -12.93 0.03 -17.83
N SER A 176 -12.82 -1.27 -18.14
CA SER A 176 -13.75 -2.31 -17.68
C SER A 176 -13.71 -2.49 -16.15
N GLY A 177 -14.71 -3.20 -15.61
CA GLY A 177 -14.71 -3.60 -14.21
C GLY A 177 -13.52 -4.48 -13.84
N ASP A 178 -13.16 -5.41 -14.71
CA ASP A 178 -12.04 -6.34 -14.51
C ASP A 178 -10.71 -5.59 -14.45
N ASN A 179 -10.48 -4.61 -15.34
CA ASN A 179 -9.27 -3.79 -15.31
C ASN A 179 -9.12 -3.03 -13.98
N ARG A 180 -10.24 -2.62 -13.36
CA ARG A 180 -10.21 -1.96 -12.05
C ARG A 180 -9.83 -2.92 -10.94
N LEU A 181 -10.33 -4.16 -10.99
CA LEU A 181 -9.95 -5.20 -10.02
C LEU A 181 -8.46 -5.53 -10.14
N GLU A 182 -7.91 -5.60 -11.36
CA GLU A 182 -6.48 -5.83 -11.57
C GLU A 182 -5.62 -4.67 -11.06
N LEU A 183 -6.06 -3.41 -11.25
CA LEU A 183 -5.38 -2.25 -10.68
C LEU A 183 -5.35 -2.28 -9.15
N ILE A 184 -6.46 -2.67 -8.52
CA ILE A 184 -6.54 -2.82 -7.06
C ILE A 184 -5.64 -3.96 -6.59
N ALA A 185 -5.67 -5.11 -7.25
CA ALA A 185 -4.80 -6.24 -6.92
C ALA A 185 -3.31 -5.88 -7.05
N SER A 186 -2.94 -5.12 -8.09
CA SER A 186 -1.59 -4.57 -8.24
C SER A 186 -1.23 -3.62 -7.11
N ALA A 187 -2.16 -2.77 -6.67
CA ALA A 187 -1.95 -1.84 -5.56
C ALA A 187 -1.68 -2.59 -4.25
N GLU A 188 -2.44 -3.64 -3.98
CA GLU A 188 -2.24 -4.52 -2.83
C GLU A 188 -0.89 -5.23 -2.88
N LEU A 189 -0.48 -5.72 -4.07
CA LEU A 189 0.80 -6.39 -4.25
C LEU A 189 1.99 -5.48 -3.90
N LEU A 190 1.88 -4.19 -4.23
CA LEU A 190 2.91 -3.18 -3.91
C LEU A 190 2.99 -2.80 -2.43
N LYS A 191 2.00 -3.15 -1.59
CA LYS A 191 2.08 -2.86 -0.16
C LYS A 191 3.20 -3.67 0.48
N ARG A 192 4.06 -2.99 1.24
CA ARG A 192 5.11 -3.65 2.01
C ARG A 192 4.47 -4.35 3.22
N SER A 193 4.52 -5.68 3.21
CA SER A 193 4.30 -6.56 4.37
C SER A 193 5.46 -6.47 5.36
#